data_AF-A0A383CND5-F1
#
_entry.id   AF-A0A383CND5-F1
#
_cell.length_a   1.000
_cell.length_b   1.000
_cell.length_c   1.000
_cell.angle_alpha   90.00
_cell.angle_beta   90.00
_cell.angle_gamma   90.00
#
_symmetry.space_group_name_H-M   'P 1'
#
loop_
_entity.id
_entity.type
_entity.pdbx_description
1 polymer ?
#
loop_
_entity_poly.entity_id
_entity_poly.type
_entity_poly.pdbx_seq_one_letter_code
_entity_poly.pdbx_strand_id
1 'polypeptide(L)'
;MDENKPITLNRDCDAVLIPVGTPLTLSKGTTVLITQALGGSYTINVNGNLARIDAKNADALGFDVTNEANIDAKKEITGDGEVDEQAVWGQLRTCFDPEIPI
;
A
#
# COMPACT_ATOMS: atom_id res chain seq x y z
N MET A 1 1.20 7.85 16.51
CA MET A 1 0.58 6.50 16.46
C MET A 1 1.73 5.54 16.18
N ASP A 2 1.86 4.43 16.91
CA ASP A 2 3.06 3.58 16.89
C ASP A 2 3.33 2.93 15.52
N GLU A 3 4.04 3.65 14.63
CA GLU A 3 4.34 3.27 13.24
C GLU A 3 5.32 2.09 13.07
N ASN A 4 5.65 1.35 14.14
CA ASN A 4 6.62 0.26 14.09
C ASN A 4 6.24 -0.96 14.94
N LYS A 5 4.95 -1.28 15.06
CA LYS A 5 4.55 -2.51 15.76
C LYS A 5 4.83 -3.74 14.90
N PRO A 6 5.60 -4.71 15.42
CA PRO A 6 5.72 -6.01 14.78
C PRO A 6 4.36 -6.73 14.81
N ILE A 7 3.96 -7.25 13.66
CA ILE A 7 2.72 -7.98 13.44
C ILE A 7 3.07 -9.44 13.17
N THR A 8 2.29 -10.34 13.73
CA THR A 8 2.44 -11.78 13.50
C THR A 8 1.45 -12.23 12.45
N LEU A 9 1.92 -12.93 11.42
CA LEU A 9 1.06 -13.47 10.38
C LEU A 9 0.08 -14.52 10.95
N ASN A 10 -1.22 -14.35 10.67
CA ASN A 10 -2.29 -15.24 11.15
C ASN A 10 -2.45 -16.51 10.29
N ARG A 11 -1.98 -16.48 9.04
CA ARG A 11 -1.97 -17.60 8.11
C ARG A 11 -0.75 -17.52 7.19
N ASP A 12 -0.52 -18.59 6.43
CA ASP A 12 0.48 -18.59 5.36
C ASP A 12 0.06 -17.62 4.25
N CYS A 13 1.01 -16.84 3.77
CA CYS A 13 0.78 -15.75 2.83
C CYS A 13 1.86 -15.69 1.76
N ASP A 14 1.47 -15.55 0.50
CA ASP A 14 2.41 -15.29 -0.58
C ASP A 14 2.81 -13.82 -0.59
N ALA A 15 4.11 -13.60 -0.72
CA ALA A 15 4.76 -12.31 -0.80
C ALA A 15 5.81 -12.32 -1.93
N VAL A 16 6.29 -11.13 -2.31
CA VAL A 16 7.30 -10.97 -3.36
C VAL A 16 8.44 -10.12 -2.83
N LEU A 17 9.66 -10.63 -2.88
CA LEU A 17 10.84 -9.94 -2.35
C LEU A 17 11.18 -8.69 -3.18
N ILE A 18 11.42 -7.56 -2.52
CA ILE A 18 11.81 -6.28 -3.15
C ILE A 18 13.32 -6.09 -2.98
N PRO A 19 14.07 -5.69 -4.03
CA PRO A 19 13.63 -5.35 -5.39
C PRO A 19 13.63 -6.54 -6.38
N VAL A 20 14.11 -7.71 -5.96
CA VAL A 20 14.45 -8.84 -6.84
C VAL A 20 13.23 -9.45 -7.56
N GLY A 21 12.03 -9.32 -6.99
CA GLY A 21 10.79 -9.85 -7.56
C GLY A 21 10.57 -11.34 -7.33
N THR A 22 11.37 -11.99 -6.47
CA THR A 22 11.24 -13.43 -6.19
C THR A 22 10.01 -13.72 -5.33
N PRO A 23 9.13 -14.65 -5.74
CA PRO A 23 8.01 -15.07 -4.90
C PRO A 23 8.52 -15.85 -3.67
N LEU A 24 7.96 -15.55 -2.51
CA LEU A 24 8.26 -16.15 -1.22
C LEU A 24 6.93 -16.42 -0.51
N THR A 25 6.78 -17.60 0.07
CA THR A 25 5.66 -17.87 0.98
C THR A 25 6.12 -17.65 2.42
N LEU A 26 5.43 -16.77 3.14
CA LEU A 26 5.65 -16.49 4.55
C LEU A 26 4.77 -17.40 5.38
N SER A 27 5.36 -18.13 6.31
CA SER A 27 4.62 -19.04 7.17
C SER A 27 3.83 -18.29 8.23
N LYS A 28 2.69 -18.85 8.62
CA LYS A 28 1.93 -18.43 9.81
C LYS A 28 2.85 -18.34 11.03
N GLY A 29 2.68 -17.28 11.83
CA GLY A 29 3.49 -17.05 13.02
C GLY A 29 4.78 -16.26 12.76
N THR A 30 5.08 -15.94 11.49
CA THR A 30 6.22 -15.08 11.17
C THR A 30 5.93 -13.65 11.62
N THR A 31 6.85 -13.10 12.40
CA THR A 31 6.82 -11.70 12.82
C THR A 31 7.38 -10.82 11.71
N VAL A 32 6.57 -9.86 11.27
CA VAL A 32 6.90 -8.94 10.19
C VAL A 32 6.60 -7.50 10.63
N LEU A 33 7.29 -6.54 10.03
CA LEU A 33 7.13 -5.13 10.32
C LEU A 33 6.66 -4.39 9.08
N ILE A 34 5.58 -3.64 9.15
CA ILE A 34 5.09 -2.91 7.97
C ILE A 34 5.88 -1.63 7.83
N THR A 35 6.49 -1.47 6.67
CA THR A 35 7.24 -0.27 6.34
C THR A 35 6.40 0.72 5.56
N GLN A 36 5.55 0.23 4.65
CA GLN A 36 4.69 1.07 3.81
C GLN A 36 3.38 0.35 3.49
N ALA A 37 2.28 1.08 3.49
CA ALA A 37 0.99 0.63 2.98
C ALA A 37 0.59 1.57 1.83
N LEU A 38 0.55 1.04 0.61
CA LEU A 38 0.25 1.83 -0.59
C LEU A 38 -0.98 1.25 -1.28
N GLY A 39 -2.16 1.75 -0.92
CA GLY A 39 -3.46 1.69 -1.63
C GLY A 39 -3.83 0.40 -2.37
N GLY A 40 -3.33 -0.77 -1.97
CA GLY A 40 -3.39 -1.99 -2.78
C GLY A 40 -2.24 -2.97 -2.58
N SER A 41 -1.16 -2.56 -1.91
CA SER A 41 -0.09 -3.47 -1.48
C SER A 41 0.57 -3.02 -0.18
N TYR A 42 1.10 -3.98 0.55
CA TYR A 42 1.78 -3.78 1.82
C TYR A 42 3.24 -4.19 1.67
N THR A 43 4.15 -3.26 1.95
CA THR A 43 5.58 -3.56 2.04
C THR A 43 5.92 -3.86 3.48
N ILE A 44 6.38 -5.09 3.71
CA ILE A 44 6.80 -5.58 5.02
C ILE A 44 8.29 -5.86 5.04
N ASN A 45 8.89 -5.70 6.21
CA ASN A 45 10.24 -6.13 6.52
C ASN A 45 10.17 -7.44 7.30
N VAL A 46 10.81 -8.48 6.75
CA VAL A 46 10.93 -9.82 7.30
C VAL A 46 12.41 -10.13 7.47
N ASN A 47 12.88 -10.19 8.72
CA ASN A 47 14.29 -10.48 9.04
C ASN A 47 15.30 -9.60 8.25
N GLY A 48 14.98 -8.32 8.04
CA GLY A 48 15.83 -7.37 7.30
C GLY A 48 15.59 -7.34 5.79
N ASN A 49 14.76 -8.23 5.24
CA ASN A 49 14.40 -8.25 3.83
C ASN A 49 13.04 -7.59 3.61
N LEU A 50 12.90 -6.82 2.54
CA LEU A 50 11.61 -6.25 2.15
C LEU A 50 10.83 -7.22 1.28
N ALA A 51 9.55 -7.39 1.57
CA ALA A 51 8.63 -8.18 0.78
C ALA A 51 7.32 -7.42 0.59
N ARG A 52 6.76 -7.51 -0.62
CA ARG A 52 5.46 -6.96 -0.98
C ARG A 52 4.39 -8.03 -0.82
N ILE A 53 3.34 -7.71 -0.09
CA ILE A 53 2.11 -8.49 0.02
C ILE A 53 1.02 -7.75 -0.76
N ASP A 54 0.26 -8.51 -1.55
CA ASP A 54 -0.89 -7.99 -2.29
C ASP A 54 -2.07 -7.71 -1.35
N ALA A 55 -2.89 -6.69 -1.61
CA ALA A 55 -4.00 -6.34 -0.72
C ALA A 55 -5.00 -7.49 -0.50
N LYS A 56 -5.14 -8.42 -1.43
CA LYS A 56 -5.97 -9.63 -1.25
C LYS A 56 -5.51 -10.52 -0.09
N ASN A 57 -4.26 -10.39 0.33
CA ASN A 57 -3.65 -11.15 1.43
C ASN A 57 -3.43 -10.28 2.68
N ALA A 58 -4.02 -9.08 2.74
CA ALA A 58 -3.94 -8.18 3.89
C ALA A 58 -4.52 -8.81 5.17
N ASP A 59 -5.48 -9.72 5.03
CA ASP A 59 -6.07 -10.48 6.13
C ASP A 59 -5.00 -11.30 6.90
N ALA A 60 -3.95 -11.75 6.21
CA ALA A 60 -2.86 -12.50 6.83
C ALA A 60 -2.07 -11.63 7.82
N LEU A 61 -1.99 -10.32 7.57
CA LEU A 61 -1.38 -9.31 8.44
C LEU A 61 -2.33 -8.86 9.56
N GLY A 62 -3.56 -9.38 9.61
CA GLY A 62 -4.55 -8.95 10.59
C GLY A 62 -5.09 -7.53 10.34
N PHE A 63 -4.85 -6.97 9.15
CA PHE A 63 -5.66 -5.86 8.70
C PHE A 63 -7.03 -6.39 8.33
N ASP A 64 -8.05 -5.71 8.83
CA ASP A 64 -9.36 -5.85 8.27
C ASP A 64 -9.24 -5.48 6.79
N VAL A 65 -9.67 -6.35 5.88
CA VAL A 65 -9.78 -6.06 4.44
C VAL A 65 -10.95 -5.08 4.24
N THR A 66 -11.05 -4.07 5.10
CA THR A 66 -11.91 -2.93 4.94
C THR A 66 -11.22 -2.06 3.90
N ASN A 67 -11.49 -2.39 2.63
CA ASN A 67 -11.62 -1.45 1.53
C ASN A 67 -11.00 -0.07 1.77
N GLU A 68 -9.68 0.02 1.74
CA GLU A 68 -9.01 1.25 1.25
C GLU A 68 -9.12 1.33 -0.29
N ALA A 69 -10.02 0.54 -0.89
CA ALA A 69 -10.70 0.85 -2.14
C ALA A 69 -11.64 2.07 -2.02
N ASN A 70 -11.22 3.09 -1.27
CA ASN A 70 -11.79 4.44 -1.34
C ASN A 70 -10.69 5.48 -1.57
N ILE A 71 -9.57 5.08 -2.19
CA ILE A 71 -8.84 6.02 -3.03
C ILE A 71 -9.54 6.02 -4.38
N ASP A 72 -10.34 7.05 -4.54
CA ASP A 72 -10.96 7.52 -5.77
C ASP A 72 -11.96 6.54 -6.38
N ALA A 73 -13.24 6.88 -6.19
CA ALA A 73 -14.22 6.72 -7.24
C ALA A 73 -13.52 7.06 -8.56
N LYS A 74 -13.20 6.03 -9.36
CA LYS A 74 -12.86 6.16 -10.77
C LYS A 74 -13.98 6.99 -11.37
N LYS A 75 -13.79 8.30 -11.44
CA LYS A 75 -14.49 9.12 -12.40
C LYS A 75 -13.97 8.58 -13.72
N GLU A 76 -14.79 7.77 -14.36
CA GLU A 76 -14.56 7.33 -15.72
C GLU A 76 -14.16 8.57 -16.51
N ILE A 77 -12.88 8.64 -16.88
CA ILE A 77 -12.41 9.62 -17.84
C ILE A 77 -12.96 9.08 -19.17
N THR A 78 -14.21 9.44 -19.46
CA THR A 78 -14.82 9.27 -20.77
C THR A 78 -13.88 9.95 -21.74
N GLY A 79 -13.28 9.16 -22.62
CA GLY A 79 -12.19 9.55 -23.52
C GLY A 79 -12.62 10.50 -24.62
N ASP A 80 -13.09 11.68 -24.26
CA ASP A 80 -13.00 12.87 -25.08
C ASP A 80 -11.83 13.66 -24.50
N GLY A 81 -10.74 13.79 -25.26
CA GLY A 81 -9.45 14.33 -24.81
C GLY A 81 -9.44 15.81 -24.39
N GLU A 82 -10.55 16.36 -23.90
CA GLU A 82 -10.62 17.66 -23.25
C GLU A 82 -10.31 17.49 -21.76
N VAL A 83 -9.08 17.84 -21.39
CA VAL A 83 -8.65 17.93 -20.00
C VAL A 83 -9.24 19.20 -19.41
N ASP A 84 -10.13 19.08 -18.44
CA ASP A 84 -10.66 20.21 -17.69
C ASP A 84 -9.54 20.80 -16.81
N GLU A 85 -8.98 21.94 -17.24
CA GLU A 85 -7.89 22.61 -16.54
C GLU A 85 -8.25 22.97 -15.10
N GLN A 86 -9.53 23.24 -14.79
CA GLN A 86 -9.94 23.54 -13.40
C GLN A 86 -9.85 22.29 -12.52
N ALA A 87 -10.18 21.11 -13.06
CA ALA A 87 -10.02 19.85 -12.35
C ALA A 87 -8.53 19.53 -12.10
N VAL A 88 -7.67 19.80 -13.07
CA VAL A 88 -6.20 19.65 -12.91
C VAL A 88 -5.66 20.61 -11.84
N TRP A 89 -6.05 21.89 -11.90
CA TRP A 89 -5.65 22.88 -10.89
C TRP A 89 -6.20 22.55 -9.50
N GLY A 90 -7.38 21.95 -9.41
CA GLY A 90 -7.95 21.42 -8.16
C GLY A 90 -7.06 20.33 -7.57
N GLN A 91 -6.68 19.34 -8.39
CA GLN A 91 -5.83 18.23 -7.95
C GLN A 91 -4.43 18.69 -7.55
N LEU A 92 -3.80 19.59 -8.33
CA LEU A 92 -2.47 20.12 -8.03
C LEU A 92 -2.43 20.89 -6.71
N ARG A 93 -3.52 21.57 -6.33
CA ARG A 93 -3.63 22.25 -5.03
C ARG A 93 -3.72 21.29 -3.85
N THR A 94 -4.10 20.03 -4.07
CA THR A 94 -4.14 19.02 -3.00
C THR A 94 -2.79 18.32 -2.80
N CYS A 95 -1.88 18.43 -3.76
CA CYS A 95 -0.48 18.00 -3.61
C CYS A 95 0.32 19.08 -2.88
N PHE A 96 0.33 19.01 -1.56
CA PHE A 96 1.23 19.80 -0.73
C PHE A 96 2.54 19.05 -0.50
N ASP A 97 3.66 19.75 -0.71
CA ASP A 97 5.01 19.26 -0.42
C ASP A 97 5.33 19.55 1.06
N PRO A 98 5.45 18.51 1.92
CA PRO A 98 5.69 18.68 3.35
C PRO A 98 7.11 19.15 3.71
N GLU A 99 8.04 19.26 2.75
CA GLU A 99 9.41 19.74 2.98
C GLU A 99 9.63 21.22 2.64
N ILE A 100 8.62 21.97 2.19
CA ILE A 100 8.77 23.42 1.96
C ILE A 100 8.42 24.18 3.26
N PRO A 101 9.39 24.75 3.99
CA PRO A 101 9.11 25.55 5.18
C PRO A 101 8.42 26.87 4.81
N ILE A 102 7.46 27.28 5.64
CA ILE A 102 6.82 28.61 5.61
C ILE A 102 7.75 29.73 6.08
#